data_AF-A0A7K3J1C5-F1
#
_entry.id   AF-A0A7K3J1C5-F1
#
_cell.length_a   1.000
_cell.length_b   1.000
_cell.length_c   1.000
_cell.angle_alpha   90.00
_cell.angle_beta   90.00
_cell.angle_gamma   90.00
#
_symmetry.space_group_name_H-M   'P 1'
#
loop_
_entity.id
_entity.type
_entity.pdbx_description
1 polymer ?
#
loop_
_entity_poly.entity_id
_entity_poly.type
_entity_poly.pdbx_seq_one_letter_code
_entity_poly.pdbx_strand_id
1 'polypeptide(L)' 'MKRLLLIGALLLILMELNFLFAQPGLLTRAESSNFTSTSDYNDVMSFIKRLDDLSGKIRIDTIAESANGMSVPLIIIGE' A
#
# COMPACT_ATOMS: atom_id res chain seq x y z
N MET A 1 -42.99 -0.95 14.63
CA MET A 1 -41.77 -1.25 15.42
C MET A 1 -40.87 -2.30 14.76
N LYS A 2 -41.37 -3.47 14.32
CA LYS A 2 -40.56 -4.50 13.65
C LYS A 2 -39.78 -4.02 12.40
N ARG A 3 -40.38 -3.16 11.57
CA ARG A 3 -39.73 -2.55 10.40
C ARG A 3 -38.57 -1.62 10.75
N LEU A 4 -38.68 -0.86 11.84
CA LEU A 4 -37.62 0.01 12.34
C LEU A 4 -36.42 -0.79 12.87
N LEU A 5 -36.69 -1.92 13.54
CA LEU A 5 -35.64 -2.84 14.00
C LEU A 5 -34.89 -3.49 12.82
N LEU A 6 -35.59 -3.87 11.75
CA LEU A 6 -34.98 -4.45 10.55
C LEU A 6 -34.09 -3.44 9.82
N ILE A 7 -34.52 -2.18 9.72
CA ILE A 7 -33.72 -1.10 9.11
C ILE A 7 -32.46 -0.83 9.94
N GLY A 8 -32.59 -0.81 11.28
CA GLY A 8 -31.44 -0.65 12.18
C GLY A 8 -30.42 -1.79 12.06
N ALA A 9 -30.89 -3.04 11.98
CA ALA A 9 -30.02 -4.20 11.77
C ALA A 9 -29.33 -4.15 10.41
N LEU A 10 -30.03 -3.74 9.34
CA LEU A 10 -29.45 -3.59 8.00
C LEU A 10 -28.38 -2.49 7.96
N LEU A 11 -28.62 -1.36 8.64
CA LEU A 11 -27.63 -0.28 8.76
C LEU A 11 -26.37 -0.74 9.49
N LEU A 12 -26.50 -1.53 10.55
CA LEU A 12 -25.35 -2.09 11.27
C LEU A 12 -24.50 -2.99 10.37
N ILE A 13 -25.15 -3.89 9.63
CA ILE A 13 -24.48 -4.80 8.68
C ILE A 13 -23.77 -4.00 7.58
N LEU A 14 -24.41 -2.95 7.05
CA LEU A 14 -23.81 -2.07 6.04
C LEU A 14 -22.58 -1.32 6.57
N MET A 15 -22.55 -0.94 7.84
CA MET A 15 -21.38 -0.28 8.43
C MET A 15 -20.18 -1.23 8.57
N GLU A 16 -20.40 -2.49 8.97
CA GLU A 16 -19.32 -3.49 9.10
C GLU A 16 -18.71 -3.88 7.75
N LEU A 17 -19.50 -3.89 6.68
CA LEU A 17 -19.01 -4.17 5.32
C LEU A 17 -17.97 -3.15 4.84
N ASN A 18 -18.10 -1.86 5.22
CA ASN A 18 -17.14 -0.83 4.82
C ASN A 18 -15.72 -1.12 5.34
N PHE A 19 -15.60 -1.75 6.51
CA PHE A 19 -14.30 -2.06 7.11
C PHE A 19 -13.60 -3.22 6.40
N LEU A 20 -14.36 -4.17 5.84
CA LEU A 20 -13.85 -5.32 5.09
C LEU A 20 -13.34 -4.93 3.69
N PHE A 21 -13.85 -3.84 3.11
CA PHE A 21 -13.44 -3.36 1.78
C PHE A 21 -12.43 -2.20 1.82
N ALA A 22 -12.01 -1.74 3.00
CA ALA A 22 -10.91 -0.80 3.12
C ALA A 22 -9.62 -1.51 2.73
N GLN A 23 -9.16 -1.30 1.50
CA GLN A 23 -7.87 -1.82 1.07
C GLN A 23 -6.79 -1.23 1.99
N PRO A 24 -5.94 -2.05 2.63
CA PRO A 24 -4.76 -1.52 3.29
C PRO A 24 -3.98 -0.73 2.24
N GLY A 25 -3.48 0.44 2.64
CA GLY A 25 -2.67 1.29 1.75
C GLY A 25 -1.50 0.51 1.14
N LEU A 26 -0.78 1.13 0.20
CA LEU A 26 0.45 0.54 -0.30
C LEU A 26 1.47 0.45 0.87
N LEU A 27 1.65 -0.75 1.41
CA LEU A 27 2.57 -1.03 2.53
C LEU A 27 3.85 -1.70 2.03
N THR A 28 4.96 -1.37 2.68
CA THR A 28 6.21 -2.13 2.59
C THR A 28 6.07 -3.50 3.28
N ARG A 29 6.98 -4.44 3.01
CA ARG A 29 6.98 -5.74 3.67
C ARG A 29 7.10 -5.60 5.19
N ALA A 30 7.98 -4.72 5.64
CA ALA A 30 8.16 -4.41 7.06
C ALA A 30 6.82 -3.99 7.70
N GLU A 31 6.14 -3.00 7.14
CA GLU A 31 4.85 -2.51 7.66
C GLU A 31 3.76 -3.60 7.65
N SER A 32 3.64 -4.34 6.53
CA SER A 32 2.64 -5.41 6.40
C SER A 32 2.84 -6.55 7.41
N SER A 33 4.09 -6.75 7.85
CA SER A 33 4.48 -7.77 8.82
C SER A 33 4.46 -7.27 10.28
N ASN A 34 4.00 -6.05 10.53
CA ASN A 34 4.15 -5.39 11.84
C ASN A 34 5.62 -5.37 12.31
N PHE A 35 6.53 -5.04 11.40
CA PHE A 35 7.98 -4.94 11.60
C PHE A 35 8.67 -6.22 12.08
N THR A 36 8.03 -7.39 11.89
CA THR A 36 8.65 -8.70 12.18
C THR A 36 9.55 -9.21 11.05
N SER A 37 9.49 -8.57 9.88
CA SER A 37 10.33 -8.85 8.72
C SER A 37 10.92 -7.57 8.13
N THR A 38 12.02 -7.70 7.40
CA THR A 38 12.62 -6.61 6.61
C THR A 38 12.38 -6.86 5.13
N SER A 39 12.39 -5.77 4.34
CA SER A 39 12.28 -5.85 2.88
C SER A 39 13.62 -6.28 2.28
N ASP A 40 13.58 -7.21 1.33
CA ASP A 40 14.71 -7.45 0.44
C ASP A 40 14.69 -6.49 -0.78
N TYR A 41 15.68 -6.63 -1.67
CA TYR A 41 15.76 -5.80 -2.88
C TYR A 41 14.53 -5.94 -3.78
N ASN A 42 14.01 -7.16 -3.95
CA ASN A 42 12.85 -7.40 -4.82
C ASN A 42 11.58 -6.83 -4.19
N ASP A 43 11.44 -6.90 -2.86
CA ASP A 43 10.35 -6.26 -2.12
C ASP A 43 10.35 -4.74 -2.35
N VAL A 44 11.54 -4.11 -2.26
CA VAL A 44 11.71 -2.66 -2.51
C VAL A 44 11.35 -2.30 -3.95
N MET A 45 11.91 -2.99 -4.94
CA MET A 45 11.65 -2.68 -6.35
C MET A 45 10.18 -2.90 -6.73
N SER A 46 9.55 -3.93 -6.18
CA SER A 46 8.12 -4.19 -6.38
C SER A 46 7.23 -3.12 -5.74
N PHE A 47 7.61 -2.63 -4.55
CA PHE A 47 6.91 -1.53 -3.89
C PHE A 47 7.02 -0.24 -4.72
N ILE A 48 8.21 0.10 -5.19
CA ILE A 48 8.46 1.30 -6.02
C ILE A 48 7.64 1.25 -7.30
N LYS A 49 7.60 0.11 -7.99
CA LYS A 49 6.78 -0.06 -9.19
C LYS A 49 5.29 0.18 -8.92
N ARG A 50 4.75 -0.40 -7.84
CA ARG A 50 3.35 -0.18 -7.45
C ARG A 50 3.08 1.27 -7.06
N LEU A 51 4.05 1.96 -6.46
CA LEU A 51 3.93 3.36 -6.11
C LEU A 51 3.84 4.25 -7.36
N ASP A 52 4.62 3.93 -8.41
CA ASP A 52 4.59 4.60 -9.71
C ASP A 52 3.25 4.40 -10.43
N ASP A 53 2.78 3.15 -10.48
CA ASP A 53 1.49 2.80 -11.09
C ASP A 53 0.30 3.56 -10.43
N LEU A 54 0.42 3.90 -9.15
CA LEU A 54 -0.63 4.59 -8.39
C LEU A 54 -0.47 6.12 -8.37
N SER A 55 0.70 6.66 -8.73
CA SER A 55 1.03 8.07 -8.50
C SER A 55 1.52 8.77 -9.76
N GLY A 56 0.75 9.74 -10.24
CA GLY A 56 1.20 10.65 -11.32
C GLY A 56 2.22 11.71 -10.88
N LYS A 57 2.76 11.61 -9.67
CA LYS A 57 3.59 12.65 -9.01
C LYS A 57 5.03 12.23 -8.74
N ILE A 58 5.42 11.03 -9.17
CA ILE A 58 6.76 10.53 -8.92
C ILE A 58 7.51 10.30 -10.24
N ARG A 59 8.83 10.42 -10.16
CA ARG A 59 9.76 9.97 -11.19
C ARG A 59 10.78 9.05 -10.54
N ILE A 60 11.00 7.89 -11.13
CA ILE A 60 12.01 6.93 -10.69
C ILE A 60 13.24 7.07 -11.59
N ASP A 61 14.40 7.17 -10.97
CA ASP A 61 15.71 7.22 -11.62
C ASP A 61 16.71 6.27 -10.93
N THR A 62 17.90 6.10 -11.48
CA THR A 62 19.00 5.33 -10.86
C THR A 62 20.15 6.26 -10.52
N ILE A 63 20.51 6.38 -9.24
CA ILE A 63 21.60 7.27 -8.80
C ILE A 63 22.98 6.62 -8.84
N ALA A 64 23.02 5.30 -8.74
CA ALA A 64 24.26 4.55 -8.69
C ALA A 64 24.01 3.08 -9.01
N GLU A 65 25.10 2.37 -9.24
CA GLU A 65 25.16 0.92 -9.24
C GLU A 65 25.94 0.49 -7.98
N SER A 66 25.44 -0.50 -7.27
CA SER A 66 26.11 -1.06 -6.10
C SER A 66 27.36 -1.86 -6.51
N ALA A 67 28.22 -2.19 -5.54
CA ALA A 67 29.42 -2.99 -5.78
C ALA A 67 29.15 -4.39 -6.37
N ASN A 68 27.93 -4.91 -6.23
CA ASN A 68 27.49 -6.18 -6.79
C ASN A 68 26.60 -6.04 -8.04
N GLY A 69 26.55 -4.85 -8.64
CA GLY A 69 25.87 -4.61 -9.92
C GLY A 69 24.36 -4.37 -9.83
N MET A 70 23.84 -4.03 -8.65
CA MET A 70 22.41 -3.74 -8.47
C MET A 70 22.15 -2.24 -8.61
N SER A 71 21.10 -1.87 -9.33
CA SER A 71 20.68 -0.47 -9.45
C SER A 71 20.23 0.07 -8.09
N VAL A 72 20.69 1.27 -7.75
CA VAL A 72 20.23 2.01 -6.56
C VAL A 72 19.15 3.01 -7.01
N PRO A 73 17.87 2.77 -6.69
CA PRO A 73 16.79 3.62 -7.16
C PRO A 73 16.76 4.96 -6.41
N LEU A 74 16.45 6.03 -7.13
CA LEU A 74 16.10 7.34 -6.61
C LEU A 74 14.66 7.65 -6.97
N ILE A 75 13.86 8.01 -5.98
CA ILE A 75 12.49 8.48 -6.16
C ILE A 75 12.50 10.00 -6.01
N ILE A 76 12.05 10.69 -7.05
CA ILE A 76 11.87 12.13 -7.05
C ILE A 76 10.36 12.38 -6.95
N ILE A 77 9.95 13.15 -5.96
CA ILE A 77 8.53 13.45 -5.68
C ILE A 77 8.32 14.95 -5.93
N GLY A 78 7.31 15.27 -6.73
CA GLY A 78 6.92 16.65 -7.04
C GLY A 78 5.40 16.81 -7.08
N GLU A 79 4.93 18.06 -7.08
CA GLU A 79 3.50 18.39 -7.24
C GLU A 79 3.16 18.88 -8.65
#